data_AF-A0A542YLZ0-F1
#
_entry.id   AF-A0A542YLZ0-F1
#
_cell.length_a   1.000
_cell.length_b   1.000
_cell.length_c   1.000
_cell.angle_alpha   90.00
_cell.angle_beta   90.00
_cell.angle_gamma   90.00
#
_symmetry.space_group_name_H-M   'P 1'
#
loop_
_entity.id
_entity.type
_entity.pdbx_description
1 polymer ?
#
loop_
_entity_poly.entity_id
_entity_poly.type
_entity_poly.pdbx_seq_one_letter_code
_entity_poly.pdbx_strand_id
1 'polypeptide(L)'
;MRVQRSGAERVTGRTGLGFLLVLGLVVAFGWYAWPVGAQQAGDRDQGSSASPGLVAGSAVGQGHTPANDDAGPTISSGADVPAGADERASTQTSEGPPEARPGEDGSQPAPETLEEPVVTDAVEAGLTAQEMALSSPSTGGQAPAAEGDSSVTGAYLQSLMAQEEEFAAEGWRQVGAARVVDTEVLESDVDSSPPRMVVRACVDSSGVKVLDVNGKDLRNEGTPERSWHIFTLEWVDEAWLVAGETFDTDPKC
;
A
#
# COMPACT_ATOMS: atom_id res chain seq x y z
N MET A 1 62.97 -22.56 14.58
CA MET A 1 62.42 -23.90 14.29
C MET A 1 61.15 -23.74 13.45
N ARG A 2 60.80 -24.71 12.58
CA ARG A 2 59.46 -24.80 11.97
C ARG A 2 58.64 -25.84 12.73
N VAL A 3 57.34 -25.58 12.91
CA VAL A 3 56.36 -26.60 13.29
C VAL A 3 55.27 -26.58 12.23
N GLN A 4 55.17 -27.65 11.45
CA GLN A 4 53.94 -27.94 10.70
C GLN A 4 53.03 -28.81 11.57
N ARG A 5 51.72 -28.60 11.46
CA ARG A 5 50.73 -29.67 11.59
C ARG A 5 49.73 -29.55 10.45
N SER A 6 49.36 -30.69 9.90
CA SER A 6 48.62 -30.80 8.65
C SER A 6 47.12 -31.00 8.88
N GLY A 7 46.32 -30.46 7.96
CA GLY A 7 45.28 -31.20 7.26
C GLY A 7 44.05 -31.68 8.04
N ALA A 8 42.90 -31.10 7.70
CA ALA A 8 41.61 -31.77 7.75
C ALA A 8 40.67 -31.17 6.68
N GLU A 9 40.88 -31.52 5.42
CA GLU A 9 39.91 -31.20 4.36
C GLU A 9 38.63 -32.01 4.56
N ARG A 10 37.47 -31.38 4.32
CA ARG A 10 36.25 -32.07 3.90
C ARG A 10 35.67 -31.36 2.70
N VAL A 11 35.27 -32.13 1.70
CA VAL A 11 34.91 -31.70 0.36
C VAL A 11 33.56 -32.30 -0.03
N THR A 12 32.79 -31.53 -0.80
CA THR A 12 31.49 -31.89 -1.43
C THR A 12 30.27 -32.00 -0.51
N GLY A 13 29.41 -30.98 -0.61
CA GLY A 13 27.95 -31.13 -0.62
C GLY A 13 27.42 -30.40 -1.87
N ARG A 14 26.68 -31.08 -2.75
CA ARG A 14 26.27 -30.59 -4.08
C ARG A 14 24.77 -30.77 -4.27
N THR A 15 24.20 -29.91 -5.13
CA THR A 15 22.78 -29.71 -5.51
C THR A 15 21.98 -28.80 -4.56
N GLY A 16 21.01 -28.02 -5.06
CA GLY A 16 20.51 -27.93 -6.44
C GLY A 16 19.93 -26.56 -6.81
N LEU A 17 19.69 -26.33 -8.11
CA LEU A 17 18.97 -25.15 -8.60
C LEU A 17 17.49 -25.22 -8.18
N GLY A 18 16.96 -24.10 -7.68
CA GLY A 18 15.54 -23.90 -7.38
C GLY A 18 15.00 -22.67 -8.11
N PHE A 19 15.00 -22.68 -9.44
CA PHE A 19 14.52 -21.55 -10.26
C PHE A 19 12.99 -21.56 -10.30
N LEU A 20 12.35 -20.92 -9.31
CA LEU A 20 10.89 -20.79 -9.26
C LEU A 20 10.42 -19.61 -10.12
N LEU A 21 9.48 -19.89 -11.02
CA LEU A 21 8.91 -18.94 -11.96
C LEU A 21 8.03 -17.92 -11.24
N VAL A 22 8.31 -16.62 -11.49
CA VAL A 22 7.39 -15.53 -11.16
C VAL A 22 6.15 -15.66 -12.05
N LEU A 23 5.01 -16.01 -11.44
CA LEU A 23 3.69 -15.89 -12.07
C LEU A 23 3.18 -14.47 -11.78
N GLY A 24 3.54 -13.53 -12.67
CA GLY A 24 3.20 -12.12 -12.52
C GLY A 24 1.69 -11.88 -12.56
N LEU A 25 1.09 -11.59 -11.42
CA LEU A 25 -0.26 -11.04 -11.34
C LEU A 25 -0.18 -9.55 -11.69
N VAL A 26 -0.35 -9.22 -12.97
CA VAL A 26 -0.46 -7.81 -13.42
C VAL A 26 -1.80 -7.25 -12.94
N VAL A 27 -1.81 -6.74 -11.70
CA VAL A 27 -2.91 -5.92 -11.22
C VAL A 27 -2.75 -4.54 -11.84
N ALA A 28 -3.48 -4.30 -12.92
CA ALA A 28 -3.55 -2.99 -13.55
C ALA A 28 -4.33 -2.02 -12.65
N PHE A 29 -3.66 -1.49 -11.62
CA PHE A 29 -4.20 -0.42 -10.80
C PHE A 29 -4.39 0.83 -11.65
N GLY A 30 -5.66 1.26 -11.76
CA GLY A 30 -6.03 2.42 -12.57
C GLY A 30 -5.41 3.69 -12.02
N TRP A 31 -4.81 4.48 -12.91
CA TRP A 31 -4.19 5.76 -12.55
C TRP A 31 -5.24 6.71 -11.96
N TYR A 32 -5.08 7.12 -10.70
CA TYR A 32 -5.86 8.21 -10.12
C TYR A 32 -5.36 9.56 -10.64
N ALA A 33 -5.77 9.89 -11.87
CA ALA A 33 -5.59 11.20 -12.45
C ALA A 33 -6.27 12.25 -11.56
N TRP A 34 -5.51 13.28 -11.15
CA TRP A 34 -6.03 14.38 -10.34
C TRP A 34 -7.14 15.11 -11.12
N PRO A 35 -8.28 15.46 -10.48
CA PRO A 35 -9.47 15.89 -11.20
C PRO A 35 -9.34 17.30 -11.81
N VAL A 36 -9.19 17.35 -13.13
CA VAL A 36 -9.28 18.62 -13.89
C VAL A 36 -10.73 19.13 -13.88
N GLY A 37 -10.95 20.24 -13.17
CA GLY A 37 -12.26 20.90 -13.07
C GLY A 37 -12.74 21.49 -14.41
N ALA A 38 -13.51 20.71 -15.17
CA ALA A 38 -14.09 21.14 -16.44
C ALA A 38 -15.21 22.18 -16.24
N GLN A 39 -14.90 23.46 -16.49
CA GLN A 39 -15.88 24.55 -16.47
C GLN A 39 -16.89 24.38 -17.62
N GLN A 40 -18.18 24.27 -17.28
CA GLN A 40 -19.24 24.17 -18.28
C GLN A 40 -19.52 25.52 -18.93
N ALA A 41 -19.10 25.70 -20.18
CA ALA A 41 -19.47 26.83 -21.02
C ALA A 41 -20.48 26.38 -22.08
N GLY A 42 -21.77 26.45 -21.75
CA GLY A 42 -22.85 25.93 -22.61
C GLY A 42 -24.08 26.83 -22.62
N ASP A 43 -24.08 27.83 -23.50
CA ASP A 43 -25.32 28.52 -23.90
C ASP A 43 -25.14 29.23 -25.25
N ARG A 44 -25.69 28.63 -26.33
CA ARG A 44 -26.02 29.27 -27.60
C ARG A 44 -27.13 28.50 -28.33
N ASP A 45 -28.35 29.01 -28.27
CA ASP A 45 -29.40 28.71 -29.24
C ASP A 45 -28.90 28.85 -30.69
N GLN A 46 -29.31 27.94 -31.59
CA GLN A 46 -29.79 28.30 -32.93
C GLN A 46 -30.68 27.20 -33.56
N GLY A 47 -31.91 27.57 -33.89
CA GLY A 47 -32.44 27.46 -35.28
C GLY A 47 -32.88 26.10 -35.81
N SER A 48 -34.19 25.84 -35.82
CA SER A 48 -34.81 24.72 -36.55
C SER A 48 -34.79 24.89 -38.08
N SER A 49 -34.75 23.77 -38.82
CA SER A 49 -35.31 23.61 -40.18
C SER A 49 -35.52 22.12 -40.48
N ALA A 50 -36.38 21.76 -41.45
CA ALA A 50 -36.99 20.41 -41.50
C ALA A 50 -37.07 19.79 -42.91
N SER A 51 -36.96 18.44 -42.95
CA SER A 51 -37.73 17.48 -43.78
C SER A 51 -37.72 17.55 -45.33
N PRO A 52 -38.16 16.49 -46.06
CA PRO A 52 -38.03 15.04 -45.81
C PRO A 52 -37.58 14.24 -47.07
N GLY A 53 -37.44 12.90 -46.99
CA GLY A 53 -37.29 12.05 -48.19
C GLY A 53 -37.24 10.52 -47.98
N LEU A 54 -38.28 9.83 -48.48
CA LEU A 54 -38.38 8.48 -49.10
C LEU A 54 -37.15 7.51 -49.02
N VAL A 55 -37.28 6.19 -48.80
CA VAL A 55 -38.23 5.20 -49.37
C VAL A 55 -38.55 4.03 -48.39
N ALA A 56 -39.46 3.12 -48.77
CA ALA A 56 -39.94 2.00 -47.95
C ALA A 56 -39.31 0.63 -48.29
N GLY A 57 -39.44 -0.34 -47.38
CA GLY A 57 -39.15 -1.76 -47.59
C GLY A 57 -39.75 -2.64 -46.49
N SER A 58 -40.66 -3.55 -46.84
CA SER A 58 -41.44 -4.36 -45.88
C SER A 58 -41.13 -5.85 -45.98
N ALA A 59 -41.09 -6.54 -44.83
CA ALA A 59 -41.19 -8.00 -44.75
C ALA A 59 -41.84 -8.42 -43.41
N VAL A 60 -42.61 -9.51 -43.43
CA VAL A 60 -43.29 -10.09 -42.26
C VAL A 60 -43.14 -11.61 -42.31
N GLY A 61 -42.77 -12.26 -41.21
CA GLY A 61 -42.53 -13.71 -41.19
C GLY A 61 -42.46 -14.33 -39.79
N GLN A 62 -43.46 -15.16 -39.49
CA GLN A 62 -43.50 -16.17 -38.42
C GLN A 62 -42.23 -17.07 -38.45
N GLY A 63 -41.73 -17.72 -37.39
CA GLY A 63 -42.33 -18.20 -36.14
C GLY A 63 -41.83 -19.65 -35.87
N HIS A 64 -42.29 -20.29 -34.78
CA HIS A 64 -42.05 -21.69 -34.31
C HIS A 64 -41.04 -21.90 -33.16
N THR A 65 -41.47 -22.74 -32.21
CA THR A 65 -40.70 -23.42 -31.16
C THR A 65 -41.01 -24.93 -31.20
N PRO A 66 -40.08 -25.78 -30.75
CA PRO A 66 -40.37 -26.77 -29.69
C PRO A 66 -39.27 -26.76 -28.59
N ALA A 67 -39.44 -27.22 -27.33
CA ALA A 67 -39.97 -28.50 -26.79
C ALA A 67 -39.08 -29.71 -27.17
N ASN A 68 -38.73 -30.72 -26.34
CA ASN A 68 -39.00 -31.16 -24.94
C ASN A 68 -37.91 -32.25 -24.59
N ASP A 69 -37.68 -32.87 -23.41
CA ASP A 69 -38.20 -32.90 -22.01
C ASP A 69 -37.12 -33.56 -21.06
N ASP A 70 -37.21 -33.35 -19.73
CA ASP A 70 -36.73 -34.23 -18.62
C ASP A 70 -35.21 -34.62 -18.47
N ALA A 71 -34.66 -35.18 -17.37
CA ALA A 71 -35.19 -35.61 -16.04
C ALA A 71 -34.13 -35.46 -14.91
N GLY A 72 -34.56 -35.58 -13.65
CA GLY A 72 -33.69 -35.96 -12.50
C GLY A 72 -33.50 -37.50 -12.40
N PRO A 73 -32.79 -38.00 -11.36
CA PRO A 73 -33.55 -38.53 -10.20
C PRO A 73 -32.87 -38.32 -8.83
N THR A 74 -33.51 -38.81 -7.77
CA THR A 74 -33.12 -38.61 -6.35
C THR A 74 -33.16 -39.90 -5.51
N ILE A 75 -32.64 -39.77 -4.27
CA ILE A 75 -32.71 -40.61 -3.05
C ILE A 75 -32.20 -42.06 -2.96
N SER A 76 -31.37 -42.23 -1.91
CA SER A 76 -31.35 -43.29 -0.87
C SER A 76 -30.91 -44.73 -1.14
N SER A 77 -29.95 -45.17 -0.32
CA SER A 77 -29.96 -46.48 0.36
C SER A 77 -29.12 -46.40 1.66
N GLY A 78 -29.29 -47.33 2.60
CA GLY A 78 -28.57 -47.36 3.88
C GLY A 78 -28.60 -48.75 4.56
N ALA A 79 -27.73 -48.98 5.55
CA ALA A 79 -27.67 -50.22 6.33
C ALA A 79 -26.98 -50.04 7.71
N ASP A 80 -27.36 -50.91 8.65
CA ASP A 80 -27.18 -50.83 10.10
C ASP A 80 -25.90 -51.44 10.73
N VAL A 81 -25.64 -51.06 12.00
CA VAL A 81 -25.11 -51.92 13.12
C VAL A 81 -23.61 -52.33 13.06
N PRO A 82 -22.93 -52.63 14.21
CA PRO A 82 -23.39 -52.76 15.60
C PRO A 82 -22.77 -51.77 16.62
N ALA A 83 -23.25 -51.83 17.87
CA ALA A 83 -22.57 -51.28 19.04
C ALA A 83 -21.58 -52.30 19.65
N GLY A 84 -20.54 -51.82 20.33
CA GLY A 84 -19.64 -52.62 21.15
C GLY A 84 -19.00 -51.73 22.22
N ALA A 85 -19.03 -52.18 23.48
CA ALA A 85 -18.34 -51.52 24.58
C ALA A 85 -17.06 -52.29 24.90
N ASP A 86 -15.99 -51.56 25.28
CA ASP A 86 -15.13 -52.00 26.37
C ASP A 86 -14.31 -50.85 26.96
N GLU A 87 -13.86 -51.01 28.20
CA GLU A 87 -13.13 -49.97 28.93
C GLU A 87 -11.63 -49.94 28.57
N ARG A 88 -11.09 -48.73 28.37
CA ARG A 88 -9.75 -48.39 28.89
C ARG A 88 -9.70 -46.97 29.43
N ALA A 89 -9.64 -46.87 30.75
CA ALA A 89 -9.21 -45.66 31.42
C ALA A 89 -7.73 -45.37 31.10
N SER A 90 -7.46 -44.17 30.61
CA SER A 90 -6.11 -43.57 30.57
C SER A 90 -6.24 -42.17 31.13
N THR A 91 -6.02 -42.02 32.44
CA THR A 91 -6.00 -40.73 33.12
C THR A 91 -4.79 -39.91 32.67
N GLN A 92 -4.94 -39.11 31.62
CA GLN A 92 -4.01 -38.03 31.34
C GLN A 92 -4.35 -36.86 32.26
N THR A 93 -3.41 -36.53 33.16
CA THR A 93 -3.46 -35.31 33.95
C THR A 93 -3.53 -34.13 32.99
N SER A 94 -4.61 -33.35 33.05
CA SER A 94 -4.68 -32.07 32.35
C SER A 94 -3.79 -31.07 33.08
N GLU A 95 -2.50 -31.07 32.75
CA GLU A 95 -1.60 -29.99 33.12
C GLU A 95 -2.20 -28.69 32.55
N GLY A 96 -2.43 -27.69 33.42
CA GLY A 96 -3.14 -26.49 33.02
C GLY A 96 -2.34 -25.69 31.98
N PRO A 97 -3.01 -24.85 31.16
CA PRO A 97 -2.29 -23.88 30.34
C PRO A 97 -1.35 -23.07 31.26
N PRO A 98 -0.08 -22.85 30.86
CA PRO A 98 0.77 -21.93 31.60
C PRO A 98 0.08 -20.57 31.59
N GLU A 99 -0.26 -20.07 32.77
CA GLU A 99 -0.88 -18.75 32.92
C GLU A 99 0.03 -17.73 32.25
N ALA A 100 -0.49 -17.10 31.19
CA ALA A 100 0.26 -16.13 30.41
C ALA A 100 0.53 -14.93 31.31
N ARG A 101 1.74 -14.89 31.90
CA ARG A 101 2.28 -13.67 32.48
C ARG A 101 2.10 -12.58 31.43
N PRO A 102 1.51 -11.42 31.77
CA PRO A 102 1.61 -10.26 30.91
C PRO A 102 3.09 -10.08 30.56
N GLY A 103 3.38 -10.07 29.26
CA GLY A 103 4.66 -9.56 28.82
C GLY A 103 4.66 -8.08 29.16
N GLU A 104 5.55 -7.67 30.05
CA GLU A 104 6.11 -6.32 29.98
C GLU A 104 6.89 -6.28 28.66
N ASP A 105 6.17 -6.01 27.57
CA ASP A 105 6.76 -5.72 26.28
C ASP A 105 7.62 -4.46 26.41
N GLY A 106 8.77 -4.43 25.72
CA GLY A 106 9.77 -3.39 25.90
C GLY A 106 9.36 -2.01 25.40
N SER A 107 8.22 -1.91 24.73
CA SER A 107 7.64 -0.69 24.17
C SER A 107 7.31 0.34 25.26
N GLN A 108 8.15 1.37 25.40
CA GLN A 108 7.80 2.54 26.21
C GLN A 108 6.51 3.16 25.66
N PRO A 109 5.49 3.46 26.50
CA PRO A 109 4.23 4.03 26.04
C PRO A 109 4.46 5.37 25.34
N ALA A 110 3.61 5.67 24.34
CA ALA A 110 3.63 6.95 23.66
C ALA A 110 3.39 8.11 24.63
N PRO A 111 3.98 9.30 24.40
CA PRO A 111 3.78 10.46 25.25
C PRO A 111 2.31 10.92 25.27
N GLU A 112 1.73 11.01 26.46
CA GLU A 112 0.33 11.46 26.71
C GLU A 112 0.04 12.90 26.28
N THR A 113 1.07 13.67 25.91
CA THR A 113 0.95 15.06 25.43
C THR A 113 2.02 15.28 24.39
N LEU A 114 1.59 15.76 23.21
CA LEU A 114 2.44 15.91 22.03
C LEU A 114 2.55 17.37 21.64
N GLU A 115 3.78 17.86 21.66
CA GLU A 115 4.12 19.23 21.31
C GLU A 115 4.26 19.34 19.77
N GLU A 116 3.73 20.43 19.21
CA GLU A 116 3.84 20.83 17.80
C GLU A 116 5.23 20.60 17.14
N PRO A 117 6.38 20.89 17.78
CA PRO A 117 7.69 20.51 17.25
C PRO A 117 7.88 19.00 17.05
N VAL A 118 7.45 18.14 17.97
CA VAL A 118 7.61 16.67 17.86
C VAL A 118 6.82 16.14 16.65
N VAL A 119 5.63 16.70 16.42
CA VAL A 119 4.78 16.37 15.26
C VAL A 119 5.41 16.88 13.95
N THR A 120 5.98 18.08 13.97
CA THR A 120 6.66 18.69 12.81
C THR A 120 7.92 17.89 12.44
N ASP A 121 8.76 17.58 13.41
CA ASP A 121 10.01 16.81 13.24
C ASP A 121 9.73 15.41 12.66
N ALA A 122 8.68 14.73 13.11
CA ALA A 122 8.28 13.42 12.58
C ALA A 122 7.87 13.49 11.09
N VAL A 123 7.11 14.51 10.68
CA VAL A 123 6.71 14.71 9.28
C VAL A 123 7.90 15.13 8.41
N GLU A 124 8.76 16.04 8.89
CA GLU A 124 9.99 16.41 8.15
C GLU A 124 10.96 15.22 8.00
N ALA A 125 11.04 14.34 9.01
CA ALA A 125 11.83 13.11 8.92
C ALA A 125 11.26 12.14 7.87
N GLY A 126 9.94 12.00 7.76
CA GLY A 126 9.29 11.20 6.71
C GLY A 126 9.55 11.75 5.30
N LEU A 127 9.39 13.06 5.11
CA LEU A 127 9.70 13.75 3.85
C LEU A 127 11.20 13.65 3.49
N THR A 128 12.08 13.58 4.49
CA THR A 128 13.52 13.37 4.29
C THR A 128 13.82 11.94 3.83
N ALA A 129 13.12 10.92 4.36
CA ALA A 129 13.22 9.56 3.83
C ALA A 129 12.73 9.46 2.38
N GLN A 130 11.67 10.21 2.02
CA GLN A 130 11.22 10.32 0.63
C GLN A 130 12.27 10.95 -0.29
N GLU A 131 12.91 12.06 0.11
CA GLU A 131 14.02 12.64 -0.67
C GLU A 131 15.15 11.63 -0.84
N MET A 132 15.58 10.95 0.24
CA MET A 132 16.68 9.98 0.17
C MET A 132 16.41 8.86 -0.84
N ALA A 133 15.25 8.20 -0.75
CA ALA A 133 14.87 7.11 -1.66
C ALA A 133 14.73 7.59 -3.13
N LEU A 134 14.03 8.69 -3.37
CA LEU A 134 13.73 9.15 -4.73
C LEU A 134 14.88 9.93 -5.39
N SER A 135 15.90 10.36 -4.65
CA SER A 135 17.06 11.09 -5.20
C SER A 135 18.03 10.22 -6.01
N SER A 136 18.09 8.92 -5.76
CA SER A 136 18.93 7.94 -6.45
C SER A 136 18.27 6.55 -6.45
N PRO A 137 17.09 6.43 -7.10
CA PRO A 137 16.20 5.29 -6.96
C PRO A 137 16.77 4.03 -7.62
N SER A 138 16.45 2.87 -7.05
CA SER A 138 17.00 1.58 -7.45
C SER A 138 15.92 0.50 -7.60
N THR A 139 16.14 -0.44 -8.52
CA THR A 139 15.23 -1.56 -8.74
C THR A 139 15.38 -2.58 -7.60
N GLY A 140 14.28 -2.84 -6.86
CA GLY A 140 14.23 -3.79 -5.76
C GLY A 140 13.63 -3.25 -4.45
N GLY A 141 13.39 -1.93 -4.35
CA GLY A 141 12.83 -1.30 -3.15
C GLY A 141 13.81 -1.26 -1.98
N GLN A 142 14.82 -0.39 -2.08
CA GLN A 142 15.79 -0.11 -1.01
C GLN A 142 15.50 1.19 -0.22
N ALA A 143 14.39 1.88 -0.51
CA ALA A 143 13.79 2.90 0.33
C ALA A 143 13.82 2.47 1.80
N PRO A 144 14.20 3.37 2.74
CA PRO A 144 14.84 3.01 4.01
C PRO A 144 14.05 1.95 4.79
N ALA A 145 14.55 0.71 4.69
CA ALA A 145 13.93 -0.45 5.28
C ALA A 145 13.75 -0.27 6.80
N ALA A 146 12.72 -0.91 7.37
CA ALA A 146 12.33 -0.75 8.77
C ALA A 146 13.32 -1.46 9.74
N GLU A 147 14.56 -0.98 9.78
CA GLU A 147 15.64 -1.41 10.67
C GLU A 147 15.96 -0.33 11.72
N GLY A 148 14.99 0.01 12.58
CA GLY A 148 15.19 0.78 13.83
C GLY A 148 15.61 2.26 13.73
N ASP A 149 15.98 2.76 12.54
CA ASP A 149 16.40 4.14 12.26
C ASP A 149 15.65 4.73 11.04
N SER A 150 14.49 4.13 10.71
CA SER A 150 13.62 4.59 9.62
C SER A 150 12.53 5.49 10.16
N SER A 151 12.38 6.69 9.58
CA SER A 151 11.32 7.66 9.90
C SER A 151 9.93 7.27 9.33
N VAL A 152 9.84 6.12 8.65
CA VAL A 152 8.67 5.70 7.88
C VAL A 152 8.29 4.25 8.17
N THR A 153 6.99 3.96 8.13
CA THR A 153 6.45 2.62 8.37
C THR A 153 5.16 2.40 7.57
N GLY A 154 4.48 1.28 7.82
CA GLY A 154 3.11 1.03 7.35
C GLY A 154 2.90 1.18 5.85
N ALA A 155 1.80 1.83 5.48
CA ALA A 155 1.43 2.08 4.08
C ALA A 155 2.34 3.12 3.40
N TYR A 156 2.89 4.09 4.15
CA TYR A 156 3.79 5.10 3.58
C TYR A 156 5.12 4.48 3.11
N LEU A 157 5.73 3.60 3.91
CA LEU A 157 6.92 2.85 3.50
C LEU A 157 6.65 2.00 2.23
N GLN A 158 5.51 1.30 2.16
CA GLN A 158 5.14 0.53 0.96
C GLN A 158 4.89 1.41 -0.27
N SER A 159 4.29 2.59 -0.10
CA SER A 159 4.14 3.60 -1.16
C SER A 159 5.51 4.11 -1.63
N LEU A 160 6.44 4.36 -0.71
CA LEU A 160 7.76 4.87 -1.04
C LEU A 160 8.63 3.83 -1.77
N MET A 161 8.57 2.56 -1.37
CA MET A 161 9.22 1.46 -2.11
C MET A 161 8.68 1.35 -3.53
N ALA A 162 7.36 1.46 -3.73
CA ALA A 162 6.74 1.42 -5.05
C ALA A 162 7.13 2.63 -5.92
N GLN A 163 7.18 3.83 -5.34
CA GLN A 163 7.66 5.04 -6.03
C GLN A 163 9.13 4.94 -6.42
N GLU A 164 9.99 4.33 -5.58
CA GLU A 164 11.38 4.06 -5.93
C GLU A 164 11.49 3.11 -7.14
N GLU A 165 10.74 2.01 -7.14
CA GLU A 165 10.72 1.07 -8.27
C GLU A 165 10.22 1.72 -9.57
N GLU A 166 9.17 2.55 -9.50
CA GLU A 166 8.65 3.31 -10.65
C GLU A 166 9.68 4.32 -11.17
N PHE A 167 10.28 5.14 -10.30
CA PHE A 167 11.30 6.10 -10.68
C PHE A 167 12.54 5.39 -11.27
N ALA A 168 12.96 4.26 -10.69
CA ALA A 168 14.06 3.46 -11.21
C ALA A 168 13.77 2.84 -12.58
N ALA A 169 12.53 2.41 -12.83
CA ALA A 169 12.10 1.83 -14.11
C ALA A 169 12.03 2.87 -15.24
N GLU A 170 11.50 4.06 -14.95
CA GLU A 170 11.37 5.17 -15.90
C GLU A 170 12.65 6.05 -16.00
N GLY A 171 13.64 5.79 -15.16
CA GLY A 171 14.90 6.55 -15.11
C GLY A 171 14.72 7.98 -14.57
N TRP A 172 13.72 8.19 -13.72
CA TRP A 172 13.46 9.46 -13.04
C TRP A 172 14.27 9.57 -11.75
N ARG A 173 14.35 10.78 -11.21
CA ARG A 173 14.88 11.05 -9.87
C ARG A 173 14.36 12.38 -9.32
N GLN A 174 14.18 12.45 -8.01
CA GLN A 174 13.95 13.70 -7.30
C GLN A 174 15.23 14.53 -7.23
N VAL A 175 15.09 15.86 -7.19
CA VAL A 175 16.09 16.77 -6.63
C VAL A 175 15.41 17.77 -5.70
N GLY A 176 16.09 18.08 -4.60
CA GLY A 176 15.57 18.96 -3.57
C GLY A 176 14.48 18.29 -2.74
N ALA A 177 14.04 19.04 -1.74
CA ALA A 177 13.36 18.52 -0.57
C ALA A 177 12.09 19.32 -0.28
N ALA A 178 11.05 18.62 0.16
CA ALA A 178 9.86 19.25 0.70
C ALA A 178 10.14 19.78 2.12
N ARG A 179 9.36 20.78 2.56
CA ARG A 179 9.47 21.36 3.91
C ARG A 179 8.09 21.52 4.53
N VAL A 180 7.99 21.36 5.84
CA VAL A 180 6.77 21.66 6.57
C VAL A 180 6.71 23.16 6.88
N VAL A 181 5.56 23.78 6.62
CA VAL A 181 5.28 25.21 6.84
C VAL A 181 4.43 25.44 8.09
N ASP A 182 3.52 24.49 8.35
CA ASP A 182 2.48 24.57 9.38
C ASP A 182 1.98 23.14 9.70
N THR A 183 1.56 22.86 10.93
CA THR A 183 0.98 21.56 11.33
C THR A 183 -0.22 21.68 12.27
N GLU A 184 -1.15 20.74 12.15
CA GLU A 184 -2.33 20.64 13.00
C GLU A 184 -2.61 19.16 13.31
N VAL A 185 -2.67 18.80 14.60
CA VAL A 185 -3.14 17.47 15.02
C VAL A 185 -4.66 17.42 14.85
N LEU A 186 -5.15 16.56 13.95
CA LEU A 186 -6.58 16.35 13.72
C LEU A 186 -7.16 15.31 14.68
N GLU A 187 -6.45 14.20 14.87
CA GLU A 187 -6.86 13.09 15.74
C GLU A 187 -5.64 12.52 16.49
N SER A 188 -5.85 12.03 17.71
CA SER A 188 -4.82 11.38 18.52
C SER A 188 -5.44 10.26 19.36
N ASP A 189 -4.94 9.04 19.19
CA ASP A 189 -5.30 7.85 19.95
C ASP A 189 -4.02 7.25 20.55
N VAL A 190 -3.64 7.74 21.73
CA VAL A 190 -2.42 7.28 22.43
C VAL A 190 -2.62 5.93 23.13
N ASP A 191 -3.88 5.49 23.28
CA ASP A 191 -4.26 4.21 23.89
C ASP A 191 -4.36 3.06 22.85
N SER A 192 -4.27 3.35 21.55
CA SER A 192 -4.29 2.32 20.51
C SER A 192 -2.99 1.50 20.45
N SER A 193 -3.01 0.39 19.71
CA SER A 193 -1.85 -0.48 19.49
C SER A 193 -1.59 -0.65 17.98
N PRO A 194 -0.50 -0.09 17.42
CA PRO A 194 0.36 0.93 18.04
C PRO A 194 -0.43 2.23 18.34
N PRO A 195 0.07 3.10 19.23
CA PRO A 195 -0.47 4.46 19.41
C PRO A 195 -0.41 5.24 18.09
N ARG A 196 -1.43 6.05 17.79
CA ARG A 196 -1.61 6.67 16.45
C ARG A 196 -2.03 8.13 16.52
N MET A 197 -1.60 8.92 15.54
CA MET A 197 -2.13 10.26 15.28
C MET A 197 -2.54 10.43 13.81
N VAL A 198 -3.44 11.38 13.56
CA VAL A 198 -3.69 11.95 12.23
C VAL A 198 -3.33 13.44 12.29
N VAL A 199 -2.44 13.85 11.39
CA VAL A 199 -1.80 15.17 11.37
C VAL A 199 -2.01 15.79 9.99
N ARG A 200 -2.52 17.01 9.94
CA ARG A 200 -2.52 17.82 8.73
C ARG A 200 -1.26 18.69 8.72
N ALA A 201 -0.53 18.71 7.60
CA ALA A 201 0.69 19.50 7.44
C ALA A 201 0.68 20.26 6.11
N CYS A 202 1.08 21.52 6.13
CA CYS A 202 1.26 22.33 4.93
C CYS A 202 2.66 22.05 4.39
N VAL A 203 2.74 21.36 3.25
CA VAL A 203 4.01 20.91 2.66
C VAL A 203 4.40 21.83 1.50
N ASP A 204 5.52 22.54 1.66
CA ASP A 204 6.14 23.34 0.59
C ASP A 204 7.04 22.46 -0.27
N SER A 205 6.64 22.30 -1.53
CA SER A 205 7.34 21.55 -2.57
C SER A 205 7.92 22.46 -3.66
N SER A 206 8.03 23.78 -3.45
CA SER A 206 8.68 24.71 -4.40
C SER A 206 10.15 24.32 -4.68
N GLY A 207 10.82 23.73 -3.69
CA GLY A 207 12.19 23.22 -3.79
C GLY A 207 12.32 21.86 -4.48
N VAL A 208 11.22 21.16 -4.73
CA VAL A 208 11.21 19.78 -5.25
C VAL A 208 11.02 19.77 -6.76
N LYS A 209 11.79 18.90 -7.44
CA LYS A 209 11.60 18.59 -8.87
C LYS A 209 11.77 17.10 -9.11
N VAL A 210 10.99 16.55 -10.04
CA VAL A 210 11.21 15.20 -10.57
C VAL A 210 11.82 15.37 -11.96
N LEU A 211 13.01 14.81 -12.19
CA LEU A 211 13.77 14.97 -13.42
C LEU A 211 13.84 13.65 -14.19
N ASP A 212 13.68 13.70 -15.51
CA ASP A 212 13.92 12.56 -16.39
C ASP A 212 15.42 12.31 -16.64
N VAL A 213 15.74 11.26 -17.41
CA VAL A 213 17.10 10.91 -17.85
C VAL A 213 17.83 12.01 -18.63
N ASN A 214 17.11 13.01 -19.15
CA ASN A 214 17.66 14.17 -19.87
C ASN A 214 17.83 15.40 -18.97
N GLY A 215 17.38 15.34 -17.70
CA GLY A 215 17.33 16.47 -16.78
C GLY A 215 16.13 17.41 -16.99
N LYS A 216 15.11 17.01 -17.75
CA LYS A 216 13.85 17.76 -17.91
C LYS A 216 13.00 17.58 -16.66
N ASP A 217 12.55 18.69 -16.09
CA ASP A 217 11.54 18.72 -15.02
C ASP A 217 10.20 18.15 -15.51
N LEU A 218 9.63 17.21 -14.76
CA LEU A 218 8.36 16.55 -15.04
C LEU A 218 7.18 17.18 -14.29
N ARG A 219 7.43 18.11 -13.34
CA ARG A 219 6.36 18.89 -12.70
C ARG A 219 5.64 19.75 -13.73
N ASN A 220 4.32 19.75 -13.71
CA ASN A 220 3.50 20.52 -14.66
C ASN A 220 3.50 22.02 -14.30
N GLU A 221 3.39 22.89 -15.31
CA GLU A 221 3.13 24.31 -15.08
C GLU A 221 1.79 24.49 -14.36
N GLY A 222 1.78 25.26 -13.27
CA GLY A 222 0.59 25.48 -12.45
C GLY A 222 0.27 24.38 -11.42
N THR A 223 1.11 23.35 -11.28
CA THR A 223 1.10 22.51 -10.06
C THR A 223 1.33 23.41 -8.84
N PRO A 224 0.49 23.34 -7.79
CA PRO A 224 0.70 24.11 -6.56
C PRO A 224 2.09 23.87 -5.97
N GLU A 225 2.68 24.93 -5.41
CA GLU A 225 3.98 24.82 -4.71
C GLU A 225 3.81 24.46 -3.24
N ARG A 226 2.59 24.58 -2.71
CA ARG A 226 2.20 24.21 -1.35
C ARG A 226 0.92 23.41 -1.39
N SER A 227 0.80 22.43 -0.50
CA SER A 227 -0.45 21.72 -0.30
C SER A 227 -0.67 21.23 1.13
N TRP A 228 -1.93 21.08 1.52
CA TRP A 228 -2.32 20.34 2.72
C TRP A 228 -2.24 18.83 2.47
N HIS A 229 -1.31 18.18 3.17
CA HIS A 229 -1.17 16.74 3.25
C HIS A 229 -1.73 16.29 4.61
N ILE A 230 -2.25 15.07 4.67
CA ILE A 230 -2.76 14.45 5.90
C ILE A 230 -1.96 13.17 6.14
N PHE A 231 -1.08 13.21 7.13
CA PHE A 231 -0.21 12.11 7.53
C PHE A 231 -0.84 11.32 8.68
N THR A 232 -0.71 10.00 8.62
CA THR A 232 -0.92 9.11 9.77
C THR A 232 0.43 8.85 10.41
N LEU A 233 0.57 9.15 11.70
CA LEU A 233 1.77 8.80 12.48
C LEU A 233 1.47 7.59 13.37
N GLU A 234 2.41 6.67 13.51
CA GLU A 234 2.34 5.56 14.49
C GLU A 234 3.59 5.54 15.38
N TRP A 235 3.40 5.26 16.66
CA TRP A 235 4.49 5.13 17.64
C TRP A 235 5.10 3.74 17.58
N VAL A 236 6.37 3.65 17.18
CA VAL A 236 7.13 2.42 16.96
C VAL A 236 8.55 2.64 17.46
N ASP A 237 9.10 1.68 18.20
CA ASP A 237 10.49 1.70 18.70
C ASP A 237 10.94 3.05 19.32
N GLU A 238 10.06 3.61 20.16
CA GLU A 238 10.23 4.89 20.88
C GLU A 238 10.24 6.17 20.00
N ALA A 239 9.75 6.09 18.76
CA ALA A 239 9.63 7.22 17.83
C ALA A 239 8.24 7.30 17.14
N TRP A 240 7.85 8.52 16.73
CA TRP A 240 6.70 8.73 15.85
C TRP A 240 7.14 8.61 14.39
N LEU A 241 6.64 7.59 13.68
CA LEU A 241 6.99 7.31 12.29
C LEU A 241 5.82 7.63 11.36
N VAL A 242 6.09 8.11 10.15
CA VAL A 242 5.04 8.32 9.13
C VAL A 242 4.57 6.95 8.61
N ALA A 243 3.36 6.57 8.98
CA ALA A 243 2.73 5.28 8.66
C ALA A 243 1.80 5.34 7.45
N GLY A 244 1.31 6.53 7.08
CA GLY A 244 0.44 6.75 5.93
C GLY A 244 0.36 8.21 5.50
N GLU A 245 -0.10 8.45 4.28
CA GLU A 245 -0.34 9.79 3.72
C GLU A 245 -1.63 9.77 2.88
N THR A 246 -2.37 10.88 2.93
CA THR A 246 -3.44 11.25 2.00
C THR A 246 -3.48 12.78 1.87
N PHE A 247 -4.44 13.33 1.13
CA PHE A 247 -4.53 14.78 0.84
C PHE A 247 -5.84 15.37 1.37
N ASP A 248 -5.82 16.65 1.74
CA ASP A 248 -7.06 17.37 2.08
C ASP A 248 -7.93 17.57 0.81
N THR A 249 -9.24 17.60 1.03
CA THR A 249 -10.25 17.87 0.01
C THR A 249 -10.22 19.31 -0.54
N ASP A 250 -9.75 20.29 0.23
CA ASP A 250 -9.22 21.54 -0.30
C ASP A 250 -7.72 21.60 0.01
N PRO A 251 -6.84 21.25 -0.94
CA PRO A 251 -5.42 21.05 -0.67
C PRO A 251 -4.66 22.38 -0.49
N LYS A 252 -5.29 23.52 -0.20
CA LYS A 252 -4.65 24.84 -0.24
C LYS A 252 -4.14 25.38 1.10
N CYS A 253 -2.83 25.59 1.14
CA CYS A 253 -2.14 26.56 1.98
C CYS A 253 -1.23 27.47 1.12
#